data_AF-A0A6N7XHL5-F1
#
_entry.id   AF-A0A6N7XHL5-F1
#
_cell.length_a   1.000
_cell.length_b   1.000
_cell.length_c   1.000
_cell.angle_alpha   90.00
_cell.angle_beta   90.00
_cell.angle_gamma   90.00
#
_symmetry.space_group_name_H-M   'P 1'
#
loop_
_entity.id
_entity.type
_entity.pdbx_description
1 polymer ?
#
loop_
_entity_poly.entity_id
_entity_poly.type
_entity_poly.pdbx_seq_one_letter_code
_entity_poly.pdbx_strand_id
1 'polypeptide(L)'
;MGTKKHYTKEFKQDAVNYYYSSGKSIKAVAEDLKISATGLNNWIQNSKMNDGVVNHRGSGNYSSDAEKEIAKLKKELRDKEDALEILKKAIGILNKD
;
A
#
# COMPACT_ATOMS: atom_id res chain seq x y z
N MET A 1 -16.16 -1.35 -26.03
CA MET A 1 -14.96 -1.37 -25.16
C MET A 1 -15.03 -0.16 -24.24
N GLY A 2 -15.15 -0.35 -22.93
CA GLY A 2 -15.12 0.77 -21.98
C GLY A 2 -13.71 1.33 -21.87
N THR A 3 -13.52 2.62 -22.14
CA THR A 3 -12.23 3.29 -21.97
C THR A 3 -11.86 3.30 -20.48
N LYS A 4 -10.70 2.72 -20.15
CA LYS A 4 -10.20 2.72 -18.78
C LYS A 4 -9.77 4.14 -18.43
N LYS A 5 -10.46 4.80 -17.50
CA LYS A 5 -10.02 6.12 -17.00
C LYS A 5 -8.65 5.98 -16.34
N HIS A 6 -7.68 6.76 -16.83
CA HIS A 6 -6.36 6.87 -16.25
C HIS A 6 -6.35 8.06 -15.28
N TYR A 7 -5.94 7.80 -14.04
CA TYR A 7 -5.78 8.82 -13.00
C TYR A 7 -4.31 8.94 -12.66
N THR A 8 -3.81 10.17 -12.44
CA THR A 8 -2.41 10.46 -12.09
C THR A 8 -2.04 9.86 -10.72
N LYS A 9 -0.76 9.85 -10.37
CA LYS A 9 -0.29 9.36 -9.06
C LYS A 9 -0.85 10.25 -7.94
N GLU A 10 -0.76 11.55 -8.14
CA GLU A 10 -1.19 12.61 -7.23
C GLU A 10 -2.68 12.47 -6.95
N PHE A 11 -3.50 12.35 -7.99
CA PHE A 11 -4.94 12.19 -7.84
C PHE A 11 -5.31 10.96 -7.01
N LYS A 12 -4.63 9.82 -7.22
CA LYS A 12 -4.90 8.60 -6.46
C LYS A 12 -4.51 8.74 -4.99
N GLN A 13 -3.39 9.39 -4.71
CA GLN A 13 -2.94 9.66 -3.34
C GLN A 13 -3.90 10.61 -2.63
N ASP A 14 -4.28 11.71 -3.28
CA ASP A 14 -5.20 12.71 -2.74
C ASP A 14 -6.59 12.12 -2.49
N ALA A 15 -7.07 11.24 -3.37
CA ALA A 15 -8.33 10.53 -3.17
C ALA A 15 -8.32 9.67 -1.89
N VAL A 16 -7.20 8.99 -1.60
CA VAL A 16 -7.04 8.21 -0.38
C VAL A 16 -6.89 9.10 0.85
N ASN A 17 -6.12 10.18 0.77
CA ASN A 17 -5.97 11.16 1.85
C ASN A 17 -7.32 11.82 2.19
N TYR A 18 -8.12 12.14 1.16
CA TYR A 18 -9.46 12.69 1.33
C TYR A 18 -10.40 11.70 2.01
N TYR A 19 -10.32 10.40 1.67
CA TYR A 19 -11.07 9.37 2.37
C TYR A 19 -10.74 9.36 3.87
N TYR A 20 -9.46 9.36 4.24
CA TYR A 20 -9.05 9.32 5.65
C TYR A 20 -9.39 10.60 6.43
N SER A 21 -9.36 11.77 5.78
CA SER A 21 -9.65 13.05 6.43
C SER A 21 -11.13 13.41 6.46
N SER A 22 -11.96 12.87 5.56
CA SER A 22 -13.37 13.26 5.42
C SER A 22 -14.32 12.59 6.41
N GLY A 23 -13.94 11.46 7.02
CA GLY A 23 -14.84 10.64 7.85
C GLY A 23 -16.02 10.02 7.08
N LYS A 24 -16.03 10.13 5.74
CA LYS A 24 -17.10 9.64 4.87
C LYS A 24 -16.91 8.17 4.51
N SER A 25 -17.99 7.50 4.11
CA SER A 25 -17.91 6.15 3.54
C SER A 25 -17.19 6.15 2.19
N ILE A 26 -16.60 5.02 1.81
CA ILE A 26 -15.94 4.84 0.50
C ILE A 26 -16.88 5.20 -0.66
N LYS A 27 -18.19 4.87 -0.55
CA LYS A 27 -19.18 5.19 -1.59
C LYS A 27 -19.37 6.70 -1.73
N ALA A 28 -19.54 7.42 -0.62
CA ALA A 28 -19.73 8.87 -0.64
C ALA A 28 -18.50 9.58 -1.22
N VAL A 29 -17.29 9.17 -0.82
CA VAL A 29 -16.05 9.73 -1.36
C VAL A 29 -15.89 9.43 -2.85
N ALA A 30 -16.24 8.22 -3.29
CA ALA A 30 -16.16 7.86 -4.70
C ALA A 30 -17.16 8.67 -5.55
N GLU A 31 -18.34 8.97 -5.01
CA GLU A 31 -19.35 9.81 -5.64
C GLU A 31 -18.89 11.28 -5.74
N ASP A 32 -18.36 11.84 -4.65
CA ASP A 32 -17.78 13.19 -4.63
C ASP A 32 -16.68 13.37 -5.68
N LEU A 33 -15.81 12.36 -5.80
CA LEU A 33 -14.68 12.37 -6.74
C LEU A 33 -15.05 11.88 -8.15
N LYS A 34 -16.30 11.45 -8.37
CA LYS A 34 -16.81 10.88 -9.63
C LYS A 34 -15.96 9.72 -10.16
N ILE A 35 -15.52 8.85 -9.26
CA ILE A 35 -14.71 7.65 -9.54
C ILE A 35 -15.47 6.38 -9.12
N SER A 36 -14.94 5.21 -9.49
CA SER A 36 -15.53 3.95 -9.03
C SER A 36 -15.16 3.67 -7.57
N ALA A 37 -16.15 3.26 -6.77
CA ALA A 37 -15.92 2.85 -5.38
C ALA A 37 -14.93 1.68 -5.27
N THR A 38 -14.99 0.73 -6.22
CA THR A 38 -14.02 -0.36 -6.31
C THR A 38 -12.61 0.15 -6.60
N GLY A 39 -12.46 1.15 -7.47
CA GLY A 39 -11.17 1.77 -7.77
C GLY A 39 -10.56 2.45 -6.55
N LEU A 40 -11.38 3.23 -5.83
CA LEU A 40 -10.97 3.87 -4.58
C LEU A 40 -10.59 2.85 -3.51
N ASN A 41 -11.40 1.79 -3.32
CA ASN A 41 -11.08 0.73 -2.35
C ASN A 41 -9.73 0.07 -2.67
N ASN A 42 -9.44 -0.20 -3.94
CA ASN A 42 -8.14 -0.77 -4.33
C ASN A 42 -6.97 0.16 -3.99
N TRP A 43 -7.14 1.48 -4.13
CA TRP A 43 -6.10 2.45 -3.74
C TRP A 43 -5.92 2.53 -2.23
N ILE A 44 -7.01 2.47 -1.46
CA ILE A 44 -6.96 2.42 0.02
C ILE A 44 -6.21 1.17 0.49
N GLN A 45 -6.55 -0.01 -0.04
CA GLN A 45 -5.84 -1.25 0.31
C GLN A 45 -4.37 -1.21 -0.08
N ASN A 46 -4.07 -0.64 -1.25
CA ASN A 46 -2.70 -0.46 -1.68
C ASN A 46 -1.92 0.48 -0.75
N SER A 47 -2.48 1.63 -0.39
CA SER A 47 -1.90 2.56 0.59
C SER A 47 -1.61 1.88 1.93
N LYS A 48 -2.56 1.09 2.46
CA LYS A 48 -2.36 0.32 3.70
C LYS A 48 -1.18 -0.66 3.63
N MET A 49 -0.94 -1.27 2.48
CA MET A 49 0.16 -2.22 2.27
C MET A 49 1.52 -1.55 1.99
N ASN A 50 1.55 -0.23 1.79
CA ASN A 50 2.73 0.50 1.34
C ASN A 50 2.96 1.76 2.20
N ASP A 51 2.83 1.64 3.52
CA ASP A 51 3.12 2.72 4.48
C ASP A 51 2.36 4.04 4.19
N GLY A 52 1.12 3.95 3.71
CA GLY A 52 0.29 5.11 3.35
C GLY A 52 0.41 5.56 1.89
N VAL A 53 1.31 4.97 1.09
CA VAL A 53 1.58 5.38 -0.29
C VAL A 53 0.77 4.58 -1.31
N VAL A 54 0.06 5.28 -2.21
CA VAL A 54 -0.63 4.63 -3.34
C VAL A 54 0.34 4.44 -4.51
N ASN A 55 0.72 3.20 -4.76
CA ASN A 55 1.51 2.80 -5.91
C ASN A 55 0.71 2.97 -7.21
N HIS A 56 1.28 3.68 -8.17
CA HIS A 56 0.69 3.90 -9.48
C HIS A 56 1.25 2.85 -10.48
N ARG A 57 0.41 2.14 -11.26
CA ARG A 57 0.91 1.26 -12.34
C ARG A 57 1.74 2.08 -13.33
N GLY A 58 3.06 1.90 -13.30
CA GLY A 58 4.05 2.76 -13.98
C GLY A 58 5.18 3.19 -13.05
N SER A 59 4.97 3.19 -11.72
CA SER A 59 6.01 3.39 -10.70
C SER A 59 6.93 2.18 -10.52
N GLY A 60 6.83 1.17 -11.41
CA GLY A 60 7.80 0.09 -11.52
C GLY A 60 9.15 0.57 -12.09
N ASN A 61 9.19 1.78 -12.67
CA ASN A 61 10.44 2.53 -12.70
C ASN A 61 10.61 3.15 -11.34
N TYR A 62 11.33 2.46 -10.46
CA TYR A 62 12.11 3.14 -9.44
C TYR A 62 12.82 4.30 -10.13
N SER A 63 12.50 5.52 -9.72
CA SER A 63 12.94 6.74 -10.38
C SER A 63 14.47 6.90 -10.30
N SER A 64 15.11 6.13 -9.43
CA SER A 64 16.56 6.00 -9.29
C SER A 64 16.94 4.60 -8.83
N ASP A 65 18.21 4.24 -9.02
CA ASP A 65 18.76 3.00 -8.45
C ASP A 65 18.76 3.01 -6.91
N ALA A 66 18.77 4.18 -6.29
CA ALA A 66 18.61 4.30 -4.83
C ALA A 66 17.23 3.82 -4.37
N GLU A 67 16.16 4.13 -5.09
CA GLU A 67 14.82 3.66 -4.75
C GLU A 67 14.66 2.14 -4.93
N LYS A 68 15.35 1.55 -5.92
CA LYS A 68 15.43 0.08 -6.08
C LYS A 68 16.09 -0.56 -4.87
N GLU A 69 17.24 -0.01 -4.47
CA GLU A 69 17.99 -0.57 -3.35
C GLU A 69 17.23 -0.39 -2.05
N ILE A 70 16.57 0.76 -1.83
CA ILE A 70 15.71 0.96 -0.66
C ILE A 70 14.58 -0.07 -0.61
N ALA A 71 13.90 -0.35 -1.73
CA ALA A 71 12.82 -1.34 -1.74
C ALA A 71 13.33 -2.77 -1.52
N LYS A 72 14.48 -3.11 -2.10
CA LYS A 72 15.16 -4.38 -1.87
C LYS A 72 15.59 -4.53 -0.41
N LEU A 73 16.20 -3.50 0.17
CA LEU A 73 16.63 -3.47 1.57
C LEU A 73 15.45 -3.56 2.53
N LYS A 74 14.34 -2.84 2.27
CA LYS A 74 13.10 -2.96 3.07
C LYS A 74 12.55 -4.38 3.05
N LYS A 75 12.55 -5.03 1.88
CA LYS A 75 12.12 -6.43 1.76
C LYS A 75 13.03 -7.36 2.55
N GLU A 76 14.35 -7.22 2.39
CA GLU A 76 15.32 -8.05 3.09
C GLU A 76 15.26 -7.86 4.62
N LEU A 77 15.00 -6.64 5.09
CA LEU A 77 14.80 -6.35 6.50
C LEU A 77 13.59 -7.11 7.05
N ARG A 78 12.44 -7.02 6.36
CA ARG A 78 11.22 -7.73 6.77
C ARG A 78 11.42 -9.24 6.79
N ASP A 79 12.04 -9.81 5.76
CA ASP A 79 12.28 -11.26 5.70
C ASP A 79 13.19 -11.73 6.87
N LYS A 80 14.15 -10.90 7.30
CA LYS A 80 14.98 -11.16 8.49
C LYS A 80 14.21 -11.01 9.80
N GLU A 81 13.37 -9.99 9.93
CA GLU A 81 12.52 -9.79 11.11
C GLU A 81 11.54 -10.95 11.30
N ASP A 82 10.89 -11.41 10.22
CA ASP A 82 10.00 -12.57 10.23
C ASP A 82 10.75 -13.84 10.67
N ALA A 83 11.96 -14.07 10.15
CA ALA A 83 12.80 -15.19 10.56
C ALA A 83 13.17 -15.12 12.04
N LEU A 84 13.52 -13.94 12.56
CA LEU A 84 13.79 -13.72 13.98
C LEU A 84 12.56 -13.99 14.85
N GLU A 85 11.37 -13.58 14.40
CA GLU A 85 10.12 -13.84 15.13
C GLU A 85 9.83 -15.35 15.23
N ILE A 86 10.03 -16.08 14.13
CA ILE A 86 9.88 -17.55 14.10
C ILE A 86 10.87 -18.21 15.07
N LEU A 87 12.14 -17.81 15.05
CA LEU A 87 13.17 -18.35 15.95
C LEU A 87 12.83 -18.08 17.42
N LYS A 88 12.41 -16.86 17.74
CA LYS A 88 11.97 -16.51 19.11
C LYS A 88 10.78 -17.34 19.56
N LYS A 89 9.80 -17.58 18.68
CA LYS A 89 8.65 -18.45 18.98
C LYS A 89 9.08 -19.89 19.24
N ALA A 90 9.99 -20.44 18.42
CA ALA A 90 10.51 -21.79 18.60
C ALA A 90 11.23 -21.95 19.95
N ILE A 91 12.10 -21.00 20.31
CA ILE A 91 12.78 -20.99 21.63
C ILE A 91 11.76 -20.88 22.77
N GLY A 92 10.75 -20.02 22.63
CA GLY A 92 9.69 -19.86 23.62
C GLY A 92 8.82 -21.10 23.84
N ILE A 93 8.72 -21.98 22.84
CA ILE A 93 8.06 -23.29 22.96
C ILE A 93 8.99 -24.26 23.70
N LEU A 94 10.27 -24.33 23.31
CA LEU A 94 11.26 -25.23 23.92
C LEU A 94 11.53 -24.94 25.41
N ASN A 95 11.36 -23.70 25.86
CA ASN A 95 11.57 -23.30 27.26
C ASN A 95 10.31 -23.44 28.15
N LYS A 96 9.18 -23.92 27.59
CA LYS A 96 7.92 -24.11 28.32
C LYS A 96 7.66 -25.57 28.75
N ASP A 97 8.59 -26.45 28.43
CA ASP A 97 8.71 -27.82 28.96
C ASP A 97 9.72 -27.85 30.12
#